data_AF-I7BA00-F1
#
_entry.id   AF-I7BA00-F1
#
_cell.length_a   1.000
_cell.length_b   1.000
_cell.length_c   1.000
_cell.angle_alpha   90.00
_cell.angle_beta   90.00
_cell.angle_gamma   90.00
#
_symmetry.space_group_name_H-M   'P 1'
#
loop_
_entity.id
_entity.type
_entity.pdbx_description
1 polymer ?
#
loop_
_entity_poly.entity_id
_entity_poly.type
_entity_poly.pdbx_seq_one_letter_code
_entity_poly.pdbx_strand_id
1 'polypeptide(L)'
;MACVGVAGTTYVVLNPSLGALEKARETVFEVIGDERIPQLKINCENREFQAPVLKLSQQEEYFKFSCDYKSAEEKKSYDSHILQVNGAVDSGAKRDQLVCAPQGNQRYKCEYIDIQGKKDQKLQEKHPARAAGETKENTKFIRA
;
A
#
# COMPACT_ATOMS: atom_id res chain seq x y z
N MET A 1 5.61 55.29 -45.71
CA MET A 1 4.58 54.85 -44.75
C MET A 1 4.74 53.35 -44.59
N ALA A 2 5.32 52.93 -43.47
CA ALA A 2 5.76 51.55 -43.24
C ALA A 2 4.70 50.83 -42.39
N CYS A 3 4.16 49.73 -42.90
CA CYS A 3 3.41 48.75 -42.12
C CYS A 3 4.35 47.58 -41.85
N VAL A 4 4.98 47.57 -40.69
CA VAL A 4 5.71 46.40 -40.18
C VAL A 4 4.69 45.54 -39.45
N GLY A 5 4.23 44.48 -40.12
CA GLY A 5 3.33 43.49 -39.54
C GLY A 5 4.08 42.65 -38.50
N VAL A 6 3.52 42.58 -37.30
CA VAL A 6 4.01 41.76 -36.19
C VAL A 6 3.69 40.30 -36.53
N ALA A 7 4.69 39.54 -36.97
CA ALA A 7 4.54 38.10 -37.16
C ALA A 7 4.61 37.40 -35.80
N GLY A 8 3.52 36.74 -35.47
CA GLY A 8 3.29 36.06 -34.20
C GLY A 8 4.33 34.98 -33.90
N THR A 9 4.59 34.88 -32.60
CA THR A 9 5.38 33.87 -31.91
C THR A 9 4.97 32.45 -32.33
N THR A 10 5.89 31.70 -32.92
CA THR A 10 5.83 30.23 -32.99
C THR A 10 6.96 29.67 -32.14
N TYR A 11 6.68 29.44 -30.85
CA TYR A 11 7.49 28.51 -30.07
C TYR A 11 7.07 27.10 -30.48
N VAL A 12 7.82 26.51 -31.40
CA VAL A 12 7.77 25.07 -31.59
C VAL A 12 8.64 24.45 -30.50
N VAL A 13 8.04 24.20 -29.33
CA VAL A 13 8.63 23.31 -28.33
C VAL A 13 8.30 21.88 -28.77
N LEU A 14 9.09 21.34 -29.69
CA LEU A 14 9.04 19.94 -30.06
C LEU A 14 9.94 19.12 -29.13
N ASN A 15 9.27 18.40 -28.23
CA ASN A 15 9.71 17.20 -27.49
C ASN A 15 10.75 17.39 -26.35
N PRO A 16 10.62 16.65 -25.23
CA PRO A 16 10.53 15.19 -25.27
C PRO A 16 9.60 14.57 -24.21
N SER A 17 8.59 13.79 -24.60
CA SER A 17 8.04 12.78 -23.67
C SER A 17 7.42 11.56 -24.34
N LEU A 18 7.95 11.12 -25.50
CA LEU A 18 7.78 9.75 -26.01
C LEU A 18 8.66 8.75 -25.23
N GLY A 19 8.70 8.90 -23.91
CA GLY A 19 9.48 8.07 -22.99
C GLY A 19 8.86 7.97 -21.58
N ALA A 20 7.73 8.62 -21.33
CA ALA A 20 7.04 8.59 -20.04
C ALA A 20 5.96 7.50 -19.98
N LEU A 21 6.28 6.29 -20.43
CA LEU A 21 5.39 5.13 -20.30
C LEU A 21 6.18 3.82 -20.14
N GLU A 22 7.33 3.86 -19.46
CA GLU A 22 7.63 2.76 -18.55
C GLU A 22 6.55 2.83 -17.47
N LYS A 23 5.42 2.13 -17.67
CA LYS A 23 4.54 1.76 -16.56
C LYS A 23 5.48 1.23 -15.49
N ALA A 24 5.59 1.93 -14.36
CA ALA A 24 6.43 1.48 -13.25
C ALA A 24 6.20 -0.03 -13.09
N ARG A 25 7.26 -0.84 -13.19
CA ARG A 25 7.11 -2.31 -13.13
C ARG A 25 6.51 -2.77 -11.81
N GLU A 26 6.52 -1.89 -10.82
CA GLU A 26 6.12 -2.15 -9.47
C GLU A 26 5.16 -1.04 -8.98
N THR A 27 4.26 -1.45 -8.11
CA THR A 27 3.38 -0.59 -7.31
C THR A 27 3.86 -0.69 -5.87
N VAL A 28 4.06 0.44 -5.19
CA VAL A 28 4.56 0.46 -3.80
C VAL A 28 3.46 0.94 -2.87
N PHE A 29 3.05 0.07 -1.96
CA PHE A 29 2.12 0.43 -0.90
C PHE A 29 2.87 0.86 0.35
N GLU A 30 2.46 1.98 0.92
CA GLU A 30 3.06 2.53 2.14
C GLU A 30 2.08 2.44 3.31
N VAL A 31 2.49 1.80 4.41
CA VAL A 31 1.84 1.99 5.71
C VAL A 31 2.55 3.16 6.38
N ILE A 32 1.81 4.25 6.59
CA ILE A 32 2.30 5.46 7.24
C ILE A 32 2.57 5.11 8.72
N GLY A 33 3.83 5.17 9.12
CA GLY A 33 4.24 4.92 10.49
C GLY A 33 3.94 6.09 11.43
N ASP A 34 3.75 5.75 12.71
CA ASP A 34 3.72 6.69 13.84
C ASP A 34 4.50 6.08 15.03
N GLU A 35 4.34 6.63 16.24
CA GLU A 35 5.04 6.10 17.43
C GLU A 35 4.65 4.65 17.78
N ARG A 36 3.51 4.17 17.26
CA ARG A 36 2.88 2.89 17.58
C ARG A 36 2.88 1.92 16.41
N ILE A 37 2.74 2.41 15.17
CA ILE A 37 2.74 1.58 13.96
C ILE A 37 4.07 1.81 13.22
N PRO A 38 4.85 0.77 12.92
CA PRO A 38 6.06 0.94 12.13
C PRO A 38 5.71 1.36 10.70
N GLN A 39 6.53 2.22 10.10
CA GLN A 39 6.41 2.52 8.68
C GLN A 39 6.78 1.28 7.86
N LEU A 40 5.92 0.87 6.93
CA LEU A 40 6.16 -0.28 6.06
C LEU A 40 6.08 0.15 4.60
N LYS A 41 6.92 -0.47 3.77
CA LYS A 41 6.84 -0.39 2.31
C LYS A 41 6.69 -1.80 1.76
N ILE A 42 5.69 -2.00 0.92
CA ILE A 42 5.35 -3.27 0.30
C ILE A 42 5.42 -3.07 -1.22
N ASN A 43 6.41 -3.70 -1.85
CA ASN A 43 6.65 -3.60 -3.29
C ASN A 43 5.94 -4.75 -3.99
N CYS A 44 5.00 -4.43 -4.86
CA CYS A 44 4.22 -5.38 -5.64
C CYS A 44 4.54 -5.22 -7.12
N GLU A 45 5.19 -6.22 -7.71
CA GLU A 45 5.38 -6.29 -9.16
C GLU A 45 4.02 -6.29 -9.86
N ASN A 46 3.87 -5.49 -10.90
CA ASN A 46 2.68 -5.46 -11.74
C ASN A 46 2.61 -6.73 -12.60
N ARG A 47 1.44 -7.37 -12.64
CA ARG A 47 1.21 -8.59 -13.42
C ARG A 47 0.41 -8.25 -14.67
N GLU A 48 0.59 -9.06 -15.71
CA GLU A 48 -0.19 -8.89 -16.94
C GLU A 48 -1.68 -9.07 -16.62
N PHE A 49 -2.50 -8.12 -17.07
CA PHE A 49 -3.96 -8.08 -16.83
C PHE A 49 -4.43 -8.01 -15.37
N GLN A 50 -3.53 -7.88 -14.40
CA GLN A 50 -3.88 -7.77 -12.98
C GLN A 50 -3.22 -6.56 -12.34
N ALA A 51 -3.98 -5.83 -11.53
CA ALA A 51 -3.46 -4.75 -10.74
C ALA A 51 -3.16 -5.23 -9.32
N PRO A 52 -2.01 -4.87 -8.73
CA PRO A 52 -1.74 -5.17 -7.35
C PRO A 52 -2.63 -4.33 -6.44
N VAL A 53 -3.02 -4.94 -5.32
CA VAL A 53 -3.71 -4.32 -4.18
C VAL A 53 -3.01 -4.73 -2.90
N LEU A 54 -3.05 -3.86 -1.89
CA LEU A 54 -2.54 -4.22 -0.57
C LEU A 54 -3.53 -5.15 0.12
N LYS A 55 -3.03 -6.30 0.59
CA LYS A 55 -3.78 -7.24 1.41
C LYS A 55 -3.25 -7.26 2.83
N LEU A 56 -4.17 -7.10 3.77
CA LEU A 56 -3.94 -7.32 5.19
C LEU A 56 -4.61 -8.65 5.60
N SER A 57 -3.84 -9.52 6.25
CA SER A 57 -4.31 -10.84 6.69
C SER A 57 -3.65 -11.26 7.99
N GLN A 58 -4.18 -12.29 8.62
CA GLN A 58 -3.56 -12.92 9.79
C GLN A 58 -2.75 -14.12 9.33
N GLN A 59 -1.52 -14.25 9.84
CA GLN A 59 -0.73 -15.48 9.75
C GLN A 59 -0.22 -15.82 11.15
N GLU A 60 -0.67 -16.95 11.69
CA GLU A 60 -0.40 -17.35 13.07
C GLU A 60 -0.84 -16.23 14.04
N GLU A 61 0.11 -15.64 14.76
CA GLU A 61 -0.10 -14.50 15.64
C GLU A 61 0.13 -13.14 14.96
N TYR A 62 0.70 -13.11 13.75
CA TYR A 62 1.17 -11.89 13.08
C TYR A 62 0.11 -11.26 12.18
N PHE A 63 0.13 -9.92 12.12
CA PHE A 63 -0.53 -9.18 11.06
C PHE A 63 0.39 -9.13 9.83
N LYS A 64 -0.08 -9.68 8.73
CA LYS A 64 0.66 -9.81 7.48
C LYS A 64 0.12 -8.86 6.42
N PHE A 65 1.00 -8.00 5.96
CA PHE A 65 0.83 -7.18 4.76
C PHE A 65 1.48 -7.89 3.58
N SER A 66 0.75 -8.04 2.49
CA SER A 66 1.23 -8.72 1.29
C SER A 66 0.57 -8.17 0.04
N CYS A 67 1.16 -8.47 -1.11
CA CYS A 67 0.56 -8.19 -2.41
C CYS A 67 -0.55 -9.20 -2.72
N ASP A 68 -1.73 -8.71 -3.09
CA ASP A 68 -2.76 -9.48 -3.77
C ASP A 68 -3.01 -8.85 -5.15
N TYR A 69 -3.64 -9.61 -6.05
CA TYR A 69 -3.76 -9.25 -7.46
C TYR A 69 -5.20 -9.40 -7.90
N LYS A 70 -5.77 -8.30 -8.41
CA LYS A 70 -7.17 -8.22 -8.80
C LYS A 70 -7.31 -7.72 -10.23
N SER A 71 -8.47 -7.95 -10.84
CA SER A 71 -8.81 -7.29 -12.09
C SER A 71 -8.82 -5.77 -11.91
N ALA A 72 -8.68 -5.02 -13.02
CA ALA A 72 -8.72 -3.56 -12.97
C ALA A 72 -10.05 -3.01 -12.42
N GLU A 73 -11.15 -3.75 -12.63
CA GLU A 73 -12.47 -3.39 -12.15
C GLU A 73 -12.59 -3.59 -10.63
N GLU A 74 -12.11 -4.72 -10.11
CA GLU A 74 -12.05 -5.00 -8.68
C GLU A 74 -11.11 -4.05 -7.94
N LYS A 75 -9.98 -3.66 -8.54
CA LYS A 75 -9.00 -2.76 -7.89
C LYS A 75 -9.65 -1.47 -7.37
N LYS A 76 -10.62 -0.91 -8.11
CA LYS A 76 -11.31 0.33 -7.75
C LYS A 76 -11.99 0.24 -6.39
N SER A 77 -12.48 -0.94 -5.99
CA SER A 77 -13.09 -1.11 -4.67
C SER A 77 -12.03 -1.15 -3.56
N TYR A 78 -10.81 -1.62 -3.85
CA TYR A 78 -9.71 -1.72 -2.89
C TYR A 78 -8.98 -0.40 -2.65
N ASP A 79 -8.94 0.50 -3.63
CA ASP A 79 -8.29 1.81 -3.50
C ASP A 79 -8.95 2.68 -2.41
N SER A 80 -10.23 2.43 -2.09
CA SER A 80 -10.99 3.10 -1.03
C SER A 80 -11.40 2.18 0.12
N HIS A 81 -11.03 0.89 0.09
CA HIS A 81 -11.43 -0.06 1.12
C HIS A 81 -10.58 0.10 2.39
N ILE A 82 -11.26 0.07 3.53
CA ILE A 82 -10.62 -0.08 4.84
C ILE A 82 -10.17 -1.54 4.97
N LEU A 83 -8.88 -1.76 5.15
CA LEU A 83 -8.36 -3.10 5.43
C LEU A 83 -8.52 -3.39 6.92
N GLN A 84 -9.28 -4.41 7.27
CA GLN A 84 -9.47 -4.81 8.67
C GLN A 84 -9.18 -6.30 8.83
N VAL A 85 -8.41 -6.65 9.85
CA VAL A 85 -8.18 -8.04 10.22
C VAL A 85 -8.18 -8.19 11.73
N ASN A 86 -8.78 -9.29 12.20
CA ASN A 86 -8.69 -9.71 13.59
C ASN A 86 -7.44 -10.58 13.76
N GLY A 87 -6.64 -10.35 14.79
CA GLY A 87 -5.43 -11.10 15.06
C GLY A 87 -5.69 -12.32 15.96
N ALA A 88 -4.71 -12.62 16.81
CA ALA A 88 -4.69 -13.84 17.61
C ALA A 88 -5.81 -13.85 18.66
N VAL A 89 -6.38 -15.04 18.88
CA VAL A 89 -7.34 -15.27 19.96
C VAL A 89 -6.57 -15.41 21.26
N ASP A 90 -6.90 -14.58 22.26
CA ASP A 90 -6.50 -14.86 23.63
C ASP A 90 -7.48 -15.86 24.27
N SER A 91 -7.06 -16.48 25.36
CA SER A 91 -7.75 -17.53 26.12
C SER A 91 -9.22 -17.20 26.47
N GLY A 92 -9.64 -15.93 26.38
CA GLY A 92 -11.00 -15.44 26.58
C GLY A 92 -11.81 -15.11 25.32
N ALA A 93 -11.47 -15.64 24.14
CA ALA A 93 -12.18 -15.46 22.85
C ALA A 93 -12.20 -14.03 22.27
N LYS A 94 -11.52 -13.07 22.91
CA LYS A 94 -11.29 -11.73 22.36
C LYS A 94 -10.09 -11.77 21.41
N ARG A 95 -10.18 -10.98 20.34
CA ARG A 95 -9.11 -10.80 19.36
C ARG A 95 -8.71 -9.34 19.35
N ASP A 96 -7.42 -9.11 19.19
CA ASP A 96 -6.93 -7.82 18.78
C ASP A 96 -7.28 -7.57 17.31
N GLN A 97 -7.15 -6.33 16.88
CA GLN A 97 -7.57 -5.90 15.56
C GLN A 97 -6.59 -4.88 15.00
N LEU A 98 -6.31 -5.00 13.70
CA LEU A 98 -5.59 -3.99 12.94
C LEU A 98 -6.51 -3.46 11.85
N VAL A 99 -6.69 -2.14 11.85
CA VAL A 99 -7.54 -1.43 10.88
C VAL A 99 -6.68 -0.42 10.14
N CYS A 100 -6.62 -0.51 8.81
CA CYS A 100 -5.85 0.38 7.96
C CYS A 100 -6.78 1.10 6.98
N ALA A 101 -6.91 2.41 7.18
CA ALA A 101 -7.70 3.27 6.32
C ALA A 101 -6.84 3.83 5.18
N PRO A 102 -7.32 3.83 3.93
CA PRO A 102 -6.60 4.41 2.81
C PRO A 102 -6.49 5.94 3.00
N GLN A 103 -5.37 6.51 2.57
CA GLN A 103 -5.09 7.96 2.58
C GLN A 103 -4.92 8.52 1.16
N GLY A 104 -5.19 7.70 0.14
CA GLY A 104 -4.88 7.99 -1.26
C GLY A 104 -3.42 7.67 -1.62
N ASN A 105 -3.13 7.63 -2.92
CA ASN A 105 -1.79 7.39 -3.47
C ASN A 105 -1.10 6.13 -2.91
N GLN A 106 -1.85 5.02 -2.74
CA GLN A 106 -1.32 3.74 -2.23
C GLN A 106 -0.80 3.82 -0.78
N ARG A 107 -1.21 4.83 -0.01
CA ARG A 107 -0.83 5.02 1.39
C ARG A 107 -1.96 4.62 2.32
N TYR A 108 -1.63 4.00 3.44
CA TYR A 108 -2.56 3.53 4.46
C TYR A 108 -2.14 4.02 5.83
N LYS A 109 -3.10 4.46 6.63
CA LYS A 109 -2.89 4.76 8.05
C LYS A 109 -3.55 3.66 8.87
N CYS A 110 -2.76 2.98 9.69
CA CYS A 110 -3.25 1.88 10.51
C CYS A 110 -3.48 2.31 11.97
N GLU A 111 -4.45 1.67 12.61
CA GLU A 111 -4.71 1.72 14.04
C GLU A 111 -4.79 0.29 14.56
N TYR A 112 -4.04 0.00 15.62
CA TYR A 112 -4.09 -1.26 16.34
C TYR A 112 -4.98 -1.11 17.57
N ILE A 113 -5.81 -2.12 17.81
CA ILE A 113 -6.71 -2.21 18.96
C ILE A 113 -6.39 -3.55 19.63
N ASP A 114 -5.91 -3.51 20.87
CA ASP A 114 -5.60 -4.72 21.62
C ASP A 114 -6.88 -5.48 22.04
N ILE A 115 -6.71 -6.65 22.67
CA ILE A 115 -7.80 -7.47 23.19
C ILE A 115 -8.67 -6.78 24.27
N GLN A 116 -8.18 -5.68 24.86
CA GLN A 116 -8.87 -4.86 25.85
C GLN A 116 -9.53 -3.61 25.24
N GLY A 117 -9.39 -3.39 23.93
CA GLY A 117 -9.91 -2.21 23.23
C GLY A 117 -8.97 -1.00 23.27
N LYS A 118 -7.73 -1.15 23.74
CA LYS A 118 -6.76 -0.05 23.87
C LYS A 118 -5.92 0.11 22.61
N LYS A 119 -5.51 1.35 22.34
CA LYS A 119 -4.79 1.78 21.13
C LYS A 119 -3.36 2.27 21.40
N ASP A 120 -2.83 1.97 22.57
CA ASP A 120 -1.55 2.46 23.12
C ASP A 120 -0.39 1.48 22.92
N GLN A 121 -0.65 0.29 22.39
CA GLN A 121 0.39 -0.69 22.17
C GLN A 121 1.21 -0.39 20.91
N LYS A 122 2.53 -0.50 21.04
CA LYS A 122 3.49 -0.31 19.94
C LYS A 122 3.73 -1.61 19.21
N LEU A 123 3.40 -1.65 17.92
CA LEU A 123 3.73 -2.74 17.01
C LEU A 123 5.16 -2.59 16.49
N GLN A 124 5.75 -3.73 16.12
CA GLN A 124 7.08 -3.82 15.54
C GLN A 124 7.04 -4.72 14.31
N GLU A 125 7.90 -4.43 13.32
CA GLU A 125 8.14 -5.37 12.22
C GLU A 125 8.78 -6.66 12.78
N LYS A 126 8.21 -7.79 12.40
CA LYS A 126 8.70 -9.13 12.74
C LYS A 126 9.11 -9.85 11.47
N HIS A 127 9.91 -10.90 11.64
CA HIS A 127 10.45 -11.68 10.51
C HIS A 127 10.23 -13.18 10.73
N PRO A 128 8.96 -13.64 10.81
CA PRO A 128 8.67 -15.07 10.88
C PRO A 128 9.06 -15.79 9.58
N ALA A 129 8.87 -17.11 9.57
CA ALA A 129 9.03 -17.92 8.37
C ALA A 129 8.07 -17.46 7.26
N ARG A 130 8.60 -17.32 6.05
CA ARG A 130 7.87 -16.89 4.85
C ARG A 130 7.36 -18.09 4.06
N ALA A 131 6.19 -17.96 3.46
CA ALA A 131 5.70 -18.95 2.51
C ALA A 131 6.49 -18.90 1.19
N ALA A 132 6.39 -19.94 0.37
CA ALA A 132 7.00 -19.96 -0.96
C ALA A 132 6.48 -18.78 -1.81
N GLY A 133 7.41 -18.00 -2.39
CA GLY A 133 7.09 -16.81 -3.20
C GLY A 133 7.02 -15.48 -2.43
N GLU A 134 7.20 -15.50 -1.10
CA GLU A 134 7.24 -14.29 -0.29
C GLU A 134 8.68 -13.80 -0.08
N THR A 135 8.88 -12.48 -0.22
CA THR A 135 10.16 -11.81 -0.05
C THR A 135 10.07 -10.79 1.09
N LYS A 136 11.20 -10.16 1.43
CA LYS A 136 11.23 -9.04 2.40
C LYS A 136 10.58 -7.76 1.86
N GLU A 137 10.42 -7.68 0.54
CA GLU A 137 9.94 -6.50 -0.17
C GLU A 137 8.45 -6.59 -0.43
N ASN A 138 7.93 -7.77 -0.78
CA ASN A 138 6.51 -7.97 -1.10
C ASN A 138 5.64 -8.38 0.11
N THR A 139 6.27 -8.69 1.25
CA THR A 139 5.58 -9.19 2.45
C THR A 139 6.21 -8.64 3.72
N LYS A 140 5.36 -8.05 4.57
CA LYS A 140 5.73 -7.49 5.87
C LYS A 140 4.85 -8.08 6.97
N PHE A 141 5.44 -8.32 8.14
CA PHE A 141 4.74 -8.84 9.30
C PHE A 141 4.91 -7.87 10.45
N ILE A 142 3.83 -7.58 11.17
CA ILE A 142 3.91 -6.78 12.40
C ILE A 142 3.20 -7.48 13.54
N ARG A 143 3.71 -7.25 14.75
CA ARG A 143 3.13 -7.72 16.01
C ARG A 143 3.49 -6.78 17.15
N ALA A 144 2.63 -6.76 18.16
CA ALA A 144 2.88 -6.08 19.42
C ALA A 144 4.03 -6.75 20.20
#